data_AF-A0A7J5A6J1-F1
#
_entry.id   AF-A0A7J5A6J1-F1
#
_cell.length_a   1.000
_cell.length_b   1.000
_cell.length_c   1.000
_cell.angle_alpha   90.00
_cell.angle_beta   90.00
_cell.angle_gamma   90.00
#
_symmetry.space_group_name_H-M   'P 1'
#
loop_
_entity.id
_entity.type
_entity.pdbx_description
1 polymer ?
#
loop_
_entity_poly.entity_id
_entity_poly.type
_entity_poly.pdbx_seq_one_letter_code
_entity_poly.pdbx_strand_id
1 'polypeptide(L)'
;MTFKRFKISALVLLFTTAVSAQKYNKKFSENFNTNKDVVVNINASNAEIDVSTWNKNEVSVEAVIEVEGLEKKEAEKYLKNWGFEALGNKSKVQISANKNRFHSIGNDNIVYFNSSGNNFPKIYELHNDNDDDIIIIPEVDNIEIPDVVIPEINFEEIAFGVELEEFDFDKYAKDGDNYFFQWKDETNDITIKSKKEWEKFKKSKKYKKLKKKLREDRNRLNRKRKRELLEAKKEALVRKKELKEKAKKRERDLRLMIIESKRNKLLKKMGKNPSSYSYSYSTEGNDFTINGKKIKVTKKIVIKVPKNATFDLNTRHCKVKLPKTKASGKVSYGTFKADVLNGGKLNVSYSPVNINSLNACTLFLNNVTDAHVASVANTTLDTNSSGVIVDNIYDNVELINKFGELTIKKIHPNHNNFKVFLNYSSAGINILDMQGELKFDVSDNMRTLENGDLKFNGDFIITSKNKTVEIKGKYSQLTLKKQ
;
A
#
# COMPACT_ATOMS: atom_id res chain seq x y z
N MET A 1 27.95 -54.55 -50.31
CA MET A 1 27.64 -53.10 -50.39
C MET A 1 26.24 -52.85 -49.86
N THR A 2 26.18 -52.23 -48.69
CA THR A 2 25.02 -52.01 -47.82
C THR A 2 24.41 -50.63 -48.09
N PHE A 3 23.51 -50.53 -49.08
CA PHE A 3 22.89 -49.25 -49.48
C PHE A 3 21.35 -49.22 -49.34
N LYS A 4 20.81 -49.69 -48.21
CA LYS A 4 19.35 -49.60 -47.96
C LYS A 4 18.91 -49.04 -46.61
N ARG A 5 19.82 -48.69 -45.69
CA ARG A 5 19.44 -48.16 -44.35
C ARG A 5 19.55 -46.63 -44.18
N PHE A 6 20.08 -45.91 -45.16
CA PHE A 6 20.32 -44.47 -45.03
C PHE A 6 19.18 -43.55 -45.51
N LYS A 7 18.14 -44.07 -46.16
CA LYS A 7 17.02 -43.23 -46.68
C LYS A 7 15.89 -42.98 -45.68
N ILE A 8 15.82 -43.71 -44.56
CA ILE A 8 14.76 -43.55 -43.56
C ILE A 8 15.20 -42.62 -42.42
N SER A 9 16.48 -42.60 -42.04
CA SER A 9 16.97 -41.67 -40.99
C SER A 9 17.05 -40.20 -41.44
N ALA A 10 17.18 -39.92 -42.74
CA ALA A 10 17.17 -38.55 -43.26
C ALA A 10 15.75 -37.94 -43.34
N LEU A 11 14.70 -38.78 -43.32
CA LEU A 11 13.31 -38.32 -43.34
C LEU A 11 12.79 -37.95 -41.94
N VAL A 12 13.36 -38.54 -40.88
CA VAL A 12 12.96 -38.28 -39.48
C VAL A 12 13.63 -37.01 -38.92
N LEU A 13 14.73 -36.53 -39.51
CA LEU A 13 15.42 -35.31 -39.06
C LEU A 13 14.81 -33.99 -39.58
N LEU A 14 13.83 -34.04 -40.50
CA LEU A 14 13.19 -32.86 -41.10
C LEU A 14 11.90 -32.41 -40.39
N PHE A 15 11.49 -33.08 -39.32
CA PHE A 15 10.27 -32.75 -38.55
C PHE A 15 10.53 -32.10 -37.18
N THR A 16 11.71 -31.50 -36.97
CA THR A 16 11.85 -30.48 -35.91
C THR A 16 11.36 -29.13 -36.44
N THR A 17 10.10 -29.07 -36.87
CA THR A 17 9.42 -27.77 -36.97
C THR A 17 9.34 -27.24 -35.55
N ALA A 18 10.25 -26.33 -35.20
CA ALA A 18 10.07 -25.48 -34.05
C ALA A 18 8.67 -24.88 -34.18
N VAL A 19 7.75 -25.32 -33.30
CA VAL A 19 6.41 -24.75 -33.19
C VAL A 19 6.60 -23.36 -32.62
N SER A 20 7.06 -22.44 -33.46
CA SER A 20 7.01 -21.02 -33.19
C SER A 20 5.54 -20.65 -33.36
N ALA A 21 4.89 -20.28 -32.26
CA ALA A 21 3.51 -19.80 -32.32
C ALA A 21 3.40 -18.69 -33.38
N GLN A 22 2.43 -18.81 -34.29
CA GLN A 22 2.27 -17.87 -35.39
C GLN A 22 1.83 -16.50 -34.84
N LYS A 23 2.59 -15.46 -35.20
CA LYS A 23 2.35 -14.07 -34.78
C LYS A 23 1.75 -13.27 -35.92
N TYR A 24 0.70 -12.52 -35.64
CA TYR A 24 0.09 -11.58 -36.57
C TYR A 24 0.13 -10.18 -35.99
N ASN A 25 0.47 -9.18 -36.79
CA ASN A 25 0.54 -7.80 -36.32
C ASN A 25 -0.08 -6.80 -37.29
N LYS A 26 -0.41 -5.63 -36.75
CA LYS A 26 -0.85 -4.45 -37.51
C LYS A 26 -0.14 -3.23 -36.95
N LYS A 27 0.41 -2.41 -37.84
CA LYS A 27 1.17 -1.20 -37.51
C LYS A 27 0.44 0.05 -38.00
N PHE A 28 0.58 1.12 -37.24
CA PHE A 28 0.13 2.48 -37.56
C PHE A 28 1.32 3.41 -37.39
N SER A 29 1.46 4.37 -38.29
CA SER A 29 2.53 5.37 -38.23
C SER A 29 1.96 6.71 -38.68
N GLU A 30 2.04 7.69 -37.79
CA GLU A 30 1.54 9.05 -38.02
C GLU A 30 2.61 10.06 -37.58
N ASN A 31 2.75 11.15 -38.34
CA ASN A 31 3.69 12.23 -38.04
C ASN A 31 2.95 13.57 -38.09
N PHE A 32 3.16 14.41 -37.07
CA PHE A 32 2.51 15.71 -36.93
C PHE A 32 3.55 16.81 -36.77
N ASN A 33 3.57 17.77 -37.71
CA ASN A 33 4.36 19.00 -37.56
C ASN A 33 3.77 19.86 -36.42
N THR A 34 4.60 20.19 -35.43
CA THR A 34 4.16 20.75 -34.15
C THR A 34 5.06 21.87 -33.64
N ASN A 35 4.58 22.64 -32.67
CA ASN A 35 5.42 23.56 -31.90
C ASN A 35 6.31 22.77 -30.93
N LYS A 36 7.37 23.41 -30.42
CA LYS A 36 8.30 22.77 -29.47
C LYS A 36 7.65 22.41 -28.13
N ASP A 37 6.63 23.14 -27.74
CA ASP A 37 5.88 23.07 -26.49
C ASP A 37 4.51 22.39 -26.64
N VAL A 38 4.33 21.60 -27.70
CA VAL A 38 3.11 20.84 -28.00
C VAL A 38 2.61 20.01 -26.80
N VAL A 39 1.30 19.98 -26.61
CA VAL A 39 0.65 19.12 -25.62
C VAL A 39 0.30 17.77 -26.26
N VAL A 40 0.78 16.67 -25.69
CA VAL A 40 0.48 15.31 -26.14
C VAL A 40 -0.48 14.65 -25.16
N ASN A 41 -1.73 14.49 -25.58
CA ASN A 41 -2.78 13.80 -24.84
C ASN A 41 -2.74 12.31 -25.16
N ILE A 42 -2.52 11.48 -24.14
CA ILE A 42 -2.46 10.01 -24.31
C ILE A 42 -3.61 9.38 -23.55
N ASN A 43 -4.58 8.86 -24.30
CA ASN A 43 -5.72 8.14 -23.79
C ASN A 43 -5.64 6.67 -24.22
N ALA A 44 -5.11 5.80 -23.35
CA ALA A 44 -4.75 4.43 -23.73
C ALA A 44 -5.13 3.40 -22.66
N SER A 45 -5.45 2.18 -23.12
CA SER A 45 -5.64 1.04 -22.23
C SER A 45 -4.92 -0.22 -22.72
N ASN A 46 -4.39 -1.00 -21.77
CA ASN A 46 -3.75 -2.30 -22.02
C ASN A 46 -2.57 -2.22 -23.03
N ALA A 47 -1.76 -1.17 -22.93
CA ALA A 47 -0.68 -0.88 -23.88
C ALA A 47 0.64 -0.51 -23.19
N GLU A 48 1.76 -0.85 -23.84
CA GLU A 48 3.09 -0.31 -23.53
C GLU A 48 3.26 1.01 -24.28
N ILE A 49 3.61 2.07 -23.55
CA ILE A 49 3.83 3.42 -24.08
C ILE A 49 5.27 3.81 -23.76
N ASP A 50 6.08 3.99 -24.80
CA ASP A 50 7.47 4.42 -24.69
C ASP A 50 7.66 5.77 -25.39
N VAL A 51 8.00 6.79 -24.61
CA VAL A 51 8.15 8.15 -25.10
C VAL A 51 9.62 8.55 -25.08
N SER A 52 10.07 9.17 -26.17
CA SER A 52 11.43 9.71 -26.30
C SER A 52 11.40 11.12 -26.88
N THR A 53 12.43 11.91 -26.59
CA THR A 53 12.57 13.28 -27.12
C THR A 53 13.56 13.36 -28.27
N TRP A 54 13.35 14.30 -29.20
CA TRP A 54 14.29 14.61 -30.28
C TRP A 54 14.39 16.11 -30.60
N ASN A 55 15.33 16.48 -31.48
CA ASN A 55 15.56 17.85 -31.93
C ASN A 55 14.74 18.19 -33.20
N LYS A 56 13.47 17.77 -33.25
CA LYS A 56 12.55 18.10 -34.36
C LYS A 56 11.26 18.69 -33.80
N ASN A 57 10.68 19.63 -34.56
CA ASN A 57 9.38 20.24 -34.30
C ASN A 57 8.26 19.34 -34.86
N GLU A 58 8.29 18.07 -34.47
CA GLU A 58 7.42 17.03 -34.98
C GLU A 58 7.10 16.05 -33.86
N VAL A 59 5.88 15.53 -33.84
CA VAL A 59 5.49 14.37 -33.02
C VAL A 59 5.31 13.19 -33.95
N SER A 60 6.08 12.13 -33.73
CA SER A 60 5.98 10.87 -34.45
C SER A 60 5.38 9.80 -33.55
N VAL A 61 4.35 9.10 -34.04
CA VAL A 61 3.64 8.06 -33.31
C VAL A 61 3.68 6.78 -34.12
N GLU A 62 4.29 5.74 -33.56
CA GLU A 62 4.28 4.38 -34.10
C GLU A 62 3.51 3.47 -33.15
N ALA A 63 2.45 2.82 -33.63
CA ALA A 63 1.63 1.95 -32.83
C ALA A 63 1.53 0.56 -33.45
N VAL A 64 1.73 -0.49 -32.65
CA VAL A 64 1.73 -1.87 -33.10
C VAL A 64 0.84 -2.70 -32.18
N ILE A 65 -0.08 -3.47 -32.76
CA ILE A 65 -0.77 -4.56 -32.10
C ILE A 65 -0.26 -5.89 -32.66
N GLU A 66 0.07 -6.82 -31.79
CA GLU A 66 0.52 -8.17 -32.10
C GLU A 66 -0.38 -9.18 -31.39
N VAL A 67 -0.77 -10.24 -32.10
CA VAL A 67 -1.59 -11.33 -31.60
C VAL A 67 -0.86 -12.65 -31.88
N GLU A 68 -0.69 -13.47 -30.85
CA GLU A 68 -0.03 -14.77 -30.88
C GLU A 68 -0.99 -15.83 -30.36
N GLY A 69 -0.98 -17.03 -30.98
CA GLY A 69 -1.78 -18.18 -30.53
C GLY A 69 -3.19 -18.29 -31.12
N LEU A 70 -3.56 -17.41 -32.06
CA LEU A 70 -4.81 -17.48 -32.82
C LEU A 70 -4.59 -17.94 -34.26
N GLU A 71 -5.65 -18.46 -34.89
CA GLU A 71 -5.65 -18.68 -36.34
C GLU A 71 -5.73 -17.34 -37.09
N LYS A 72 -5.17 -17.29 -38.31
CA LYS A 72 -5.08 -16.07 -39.14
C LYS A 72 -6.38 -15.27 -39.19
N LYS A 73 -7.51 -15.93 -39.47
CA LYS A 73 -8.83 -15.27 -39.59
C LYS A 73 -9.29 -14.62 -38.28
N GLU A 74 -9.03 -15.27 -37.14
CA GLU A 74 -9.40 -14.75 -35.83
C GLU A 74 -8.44 -13.64 -35.39
N ALA A 75 -7.15 -13.82 -35.62
CA ALA A 75 -6.14 -12.78 -35.39
C ALA A 75 -6.46 -11.52 -36.20
N GLU A 76 -6.83 -11.64 -37.47
CA GLU A 76 -7.23 -10.51 -38.31
C GLU A 76 -8.44 -9.74 -37.76
N LYS A 77 -9.42 -10.42 -37.15
CA LYS A 77 -10.54 -9.75 -36.45
C LYS A 77 -10.02 -8.91 -35.28
N TYR A 78 -9.09 -9.45 -34.50
CA TYR A 78 -8.47 -8.71 -33.39
C TYR A 78 -7.72 -7.48 -33.87
N LEU A 79 -6.92 -7.62 -34.93
CA LEU A 79 -6.14 -6.53 -35.51
C LEU A 79 -7.03 -5.44 -36.13
N LYS A 80 -8.17 -5.80 -36.72
CA LYS A 80 -9.14 -4.84 -37.30
C LYS A 80 -9.90 -4.05 -36.23
N ASN A 81 -10.21 -4.67 -35.10
CA ASN A 81 -11.04 -4.08 -34.04
C ASN A 81 -10.26 -3.22 -33.03
N TRP A 82 -8.92 -3.13 -33.13
CA TRP A 82 -8.16 -2.19 -32.34
C TRP A 82 -8.40 -0.76 -32.84
N GLY A 83 -9.20 0.01 -32.11
CA GLY A 83 -9.46 1.41 -32.42
C GLY A 83 -8.35 2.31 -31.92
N PHE A 84 -7.21 2.23 -32.61
CA PHE A 84 -6.13 3.19 -32.51
C PHE A 84 -6.43 4.41 -33.40
N GLU A 85 -6.26 5.60 -32.87
CA GLU A 85 -6.42 6.86 -33.57
C GLU A 85 -5.39 7.86 -33.05
N ALA A 86 -4.71 8.55 -33.96
CA ALA A 86 -3.85 9.68 -33.63
C ALA A 86 -4.25 10.87 -34.49
N LEU A 87 -4.55 11.99 -33.85
CA LEU A 87 -4.95 13.24 -34.49
C LEU A 87 -4.11 14.37 -33.91
N GLY A 88 -3.71 15.34 -34.72
CA GLY A 88 -2.85 16.40 -34.23
C GLY A 88 -2.85 17.65 -35.08
N ASN A 89 -2.55 18.77 -34.43
CA ASN A 89 -2.26 20.06 -35.04
C ASN A 89 -0.99 20.63 -34.41
N LYS A 90 -0.65 21.89 -34.74
CA LYS A 90 0.60 22.51 -34.25
C LYS A 90 0.72 22.58 -32.72
N SER A 91 -0.40 22.67 -32.00
CA SER A 91 -0.45 22.91 -30.55
C SER A 91 -0.73 21.64 -29.73
N LYS A 92 -1.41 20.66 -30.32
CA LYS A 92 -1.89 19.48 -29.60
C LYS A 92 -1.87 18.24 -30.47
N VAL A 93 -1.43 17.12 -29.91
CA VAL A 93 -1.55 15.78 -30.49
C VAL A 93 -2.33 14.90 -29.52
N GLN A 94 -3.36 14.23 -30.02
CA GLN A 94 -4.22 13.33 -29.27
C GLN A 94 -4.02 11.90 -29.78
N ILE A 95 -3.66 10.99 -28.87
CA ILE A 95 -3.45 9.58 -29.15
C ILE A 95 -4.49 8.79 -28.35
N SER A 96 -5.36 8.07 -29.05
CA SER A 96 -6.44 7.27 -28.47
C SER A 96 -6.23 5.79 -28.81
N ALA A 97 -6.16 4.92 -27.81
CA ALA A 97 -5.93 3.48 -27.98
C ALA A 97 -6.86 2.61 -27.10
N ASN A 98 -8.02 3.15 -26.72
CA ASN A 98 -8.94 2.55 -25.75
C ASN A 98 -10.01 1.64 -26.35
N LYS A 99 -10.33 1.81 -27.64
CA LYS A 99 -11.46 1.11 -28.26
C LYS A 99 -11.05 -0.34 -28.53
N ASN A 100 -11.49 -1.24 -27.66
CA ASN A 100 -11.45 -2.69 -27.86
C ASN A 100 -12.88 -3.22 -27.96
N ARG A 101 -13.40 -3.39 -29.17
CA ARG A 101 -14.63 -4.16 -29.41
C ARG A 101 -14.31 -5.65 -29.47
N PHE A 102 -13.83 -6.24 -28.38
CA PHE A 102 -13.54 -7.68 -28.29
C PHE A 102 -14.64 -8.45 -27.55
N HIS A 103 -15.91 -8.05 -27.69
CA HIS A 103 -17.03 -8.69 -27.00
C HIS A 103 -17.58 -9.97 -27.67
N SER A 104 -17.00 -10.47 -28.75
CA SER A 104 -17.54 -11.67 -29.41
C SER A 104 -16.49 -12.51 -30.14
N ILE A 105 -16.33 -13.77 -29.72
CA ILE A 105 -15.80 -14.84 -30.58
C ILE A 105 -16.86 -15.95 -30.56
N GLY A 106 -17.48 -16.20 -31.72
CA GLY A 106 -18.53 -17.23 -31.86
C GLY A 106 -19.88 -16.86 -31.24
N ASN A 107 -20.80 -17.83 -31.18
CA ASN A 107 -22.12 -17.71 -30.53
C ASN A 107 -22.04 -17.63 -28.99
N ASP A 108 -20.83 -17.60 -28.43
CA ASP A 108 -20.58 -17.65 -27.00
C ASP A 108 -20.07 -16.28 -26.55
N ASN A 109 -20.84 -15.59 -25.71
CA ASN A 109 -20.41 -14.30 -25.15
C ASN A 109 -19.25 -14.55 -24.18
N ILE A 110 -18.04 -14.11 -24.54
CA ILE A 110 -16.87 -14.22 -23.68
C ILE A 110 -16.96 -13.16 -22.59
N VAL A 111 -17.07 -13.60 -21.34
CA VAL A 111 -16.96 -12.76 -20.14
C VAL A 111 -15.51 -12.79 -19.67
N TYR A 112 -14.84 -11.62 -19.71
CA TYR A 112 -13.45 -11.49 -19.27
C TYR A 112 -13.37 -11.41 -17.74
N PHE A 113 -12.87 -12.47 -17.11
CA PHE A 113 -12.54 -12.44 -15.68
C PHE A 113 -11.06 -12.09 -15.53
N ASN A 114 -10.75 -10.80 -15.38
CA ASN A 114 -9.39 -10.40 -15.08
C ASN A 114 -9.09 -10.68 -13.60
N SER A 115 -8.29 -11.71 -13.34
CA SER A 115 -7.78 -12.02 -12.00
C SER A 115 -6.38 -11.47 -11.88
N SER A 116 -6.24 -10.16 -11.65
CA SER A 116 -5.01 -9.67 -11.04
C SER A 116 -4.89 -10.38 -9.69
N GLY A 117 -3.75 -11.03 -9.41
CA GLY A 117 -3.46 -11.70 -8.13
C GLY A 117 -3.48 -10.80 -6.89
N ASN A 118 -3.97 -9.57 -7.00
CA ASN A 118 -4.11 -8.61 -5.93
C ASN A 118 -5.58 -8.53 -5.52
N ASN A 119 -5.82 -8.75 -4.24
CA ASN A 119 -7.11 -9.04 -3.61
C ASN A 119 -8.09 -7.83 -3.53
N PHE A 120 -8.13 -6.94 -4.53
CA PHE A 120 -8.89 -5.69 -4.49
C PHE A 120 -10.28 -5.77 -5.15
N PRO A 121 -11.27 -4.96 -4.71
CA PRO A 121 -12.60 -4.86 -5.32
C PRO A 121 -12.50 -4.46 -6.80
N LYS A 122 -13.13 -5.26 -7.66
CA LYS A 122 -13.15 -5.08 -9.11
C LYS A 122 -14.41 -4.30 -9.48
N ILE A 123 -14.25 -3.14 -10.13
CA ILE A 123 -15.35 -2.40 -10.77
C ILE A 123 -15.49 -2.93 -12.19
N TYR A 124 -16.71 -3.32 -12.59
CA TYR A 124 -17.03 -3.85 -13.92
C TYR A 124 -17.92 -2.86 -14.66
N GLU A 125 -17.52 -2.43 -15.86
CA GLU A 125 -18.39 -1.73 -16.81
C GLU A 125 -18.95 -2.76 -17.79
N LEU A 126 -20.28 -2.95 -17.77
CA LEU A 126 -21.03 -3.56 -18.86
C LEU A 126 -21.63 -2.41 -19.66
N HIS A 127 -21.06 -2.07 -20.80
CA HIS A 127 -21.72 -1.17 -21.74
C HIS A 127 -22.62 -2.01 -22.64
N ASN A 128 -23.94 -1.81 -22.53
CA ASN A 128 -24.91 -2.20 -23.52
C ASN A 128 -25.52 -0.91 -24.06
N ASP A 129 -25.56 -0.75 -25.39
CA ASP A 129 -25.86 0.50 -26.10
C ASP A 129 -27.30 1.04 -25.90
N ASN A 130 -28.10 0.54 -24.95
CA ASN A 130 -29.48 0.97 -24.74
C ASN A 130 -29.99 1.02 -23.28
N ASP A 131 -29.13 0.96 -22.25
CA ASP A 131 -29.56 1.32 -20.88
C ASP A 131 -28.33 1.68 -20.03
N ASP A 132 -28.34 2.87 -19.43
CA ASP A 132 -27.32 3.41 -18.52
C ASP A 132 -27.36 2.74 -17.13
N ASP A 133 -27.48 1.41 -17.07
CA ASP A 133 -27.37 0.65 -15.83
C ASP A 133 -25.88 0.50 -15.44
N ILE A 134 -25.29 1.59 -14.94
CA ILE A 134 -24.00 1.56 -14.25
C ILE A 134 -24.15 0.61 -13.04
N ILE A 135 -23.54 -0.57 -13.12
CA ILE A 135 -23.55 -1.52 -12.01
C ILE A 135 -22.53 -1.05 -10.95
N ILE A 136 -22.99 -0.15 -10.08
CA ILE A 136 -22.27 0.21 -8.87
C ILE A 136 -22.33 -1.02 -7.95
N ILE A 137 -21.18 -1.60 -7.66
CA ILE A 137 -21.05 -2.52 -6.52
C ILE A 137 -21.11 -1.61 -5.30
N PRO A 138 -22.17 -1.67 -4.46
CA PRO A 138 -22.15 -0.90 -3.23
C PRO A 138 -20.88 -1.28 -2.46
N GLU A 139 -20.16 -0.28 -1.99
CA GLU A 139 -19.10 -0.51 -1.01
C GLU A 139 -19.70 -1.41 0.07
N VAL A 140 -19.07 -2.56 0.29
CA VAL A 140 -19.46 -3.38 1.42
C VAL A 140 -19.07 -2.55 2.62
N ASP A 141 -20.05 -2.08 3.38
CA ASP A 141 -19.81 -1.31 4.60
C ASP A 141 -18.66 -1.98 5.35
N ASN A 142 -17.67 -1.16 5.75
CA ASN A 142 -16.51 -1.65 6.47
C ASN A 142 -16.99 -2.58 7.57
N ILE A 143 -16.62 -3.86 7.48
CA ILE A 143 -16.95 -4.81 8.54
C ILE A 143 -16.22 -4.31 9.78
N GLU A 144 -16.96 -3.65 10.67
CA GLU A 144 -16.43 -3.18 11.93
C GLU A 144 -15.91 -4.40 12.69
N ILE A 145 -14.59 -4.50 12.78
CA ILE A 145 -13.95 -5.48 13.63
C ILE A 145 -14.21 -4.98 15.05
N PRO A 146 -14.90 -5.73 15.92
CA PRO A 146 -15.12 -5.31 17.29
C PRO A 146 -13.77 -5.00 17.93
N ASP A 147 -13.65 -3.82 18.53
CA ASP A 147 -12.41 -3.41 19.16
C ASP A 147 -12.09 -4.33 20.33
N VAL A 148 -11.08 -5.18 20.15
CA VAL A 148 -10.52 -5.97 21.22
C VAL A 148 -9.64 -5.05 22.05
N VAL A 149 -10.14 -4.65 23.22
CA VAL A 149 -9.37 -3.88 24.21
C VAL A 149 -8.15 -4.71 24.62
N ILE A 150 -6.96 -4.25 24.24
CA ILE A 150 -5.71 -4.84 24.71
C ILE A 150 -5.36 -4.10 26.00
N PRO A 151 -5.28 -4.78 27.15
CA PRO A 151 -4.90 -4.12 28.38
C PRO A 151 -3.49 -3.52 28.24
N GLU A 152 -3.38 -2.21 28.44
CA GLU A 152 -2.10 -1.54 28.60
C GLU A 152 -1.55 -1.92 29.98
N ILE A 153 -0.41 -2.62 29.96
CA ILE A 153 0.20 -3.12 31.20
C ILE A 153 1.24 -2.10 31.63
N ASN A 154 0.87 -1.24 32.57
CA ASN A 154 1.83 -0.44 33.30
C ASN A 154 2.48 -1.30 34.40
N PHE A 155 3.71 -1.75 34.17
CA PHE A 155 4.42 -2.58 35.14
C PHE A 155 4.80 -1.84 36.43
N GLU A 156 4.79 -0.52 36.41
CA GLU A 156 5.08 0.34 37.57
C GLU A 156 3.85 0.42 38.49
N GLU A 157 2.63 0.44 37.93
CA GLU A 157 1.36 0.39 38.69
C GLU A 157 1.06 -0.97 39.32
N ILE A 158 1.59 -2.07 38.77
CA ILE A 158 1.42 -3.42 39.33
C ILE A 158 2.13 -3.55 40.70
N ALA A 159 3.03 -2.64 41.02
CA ALA A 159 3.67 -2.56 42.33
C ALA A 159 2.72 -1.98 43.38
N PHE A 160 1.65 -2.70 43.74
CA PHE A 160 0.81 -2.33 44.88
C PHE A 160 1.68 -2.12 46.13
N GLY A 161 1.56 -0.92 46.70
CA GLY A 161 2.09 -0.56 48.00
C GLY A 161 1.21 -1.18 49.07
N VAL A 162 1.50 -2.42 49.46
CA VAL A 162 1.16 -2.86 50.82
C VAL A 162 2.31 -2.37 51.69
N GLU A 163 2.35 -1.06 51.89
CA GLU A 163 3.07 -0.54 53.04
C GLU A 163 2.22 -0.92 54.26
N LEU A 164 2.86 -1.31 55.35
CA LEU A 164 2.19 -1.20 56.64
C LEU A 164 1.94 0.30 56.80
N GLU A 165 0.75 0.77 56.43
CA GLU A 165 0.33 2.14 56.71
C GLU A 165 0.67 2.40 58.18
N GLU A 166 1.30 3.55 58.45
CA GLU A 166 1.54 3.93 59.83
C GLU A 166 0.20 3.90 60.54
N PHE A 167 0.07 3.01 61.53
CA PHE A 167 -1.19 2.83 62.25
C PHE A 167 -1.70 4.19 62.73
N ASP A 168 -2.87 4.60 62.21
CA ASP A 168 -3.46 5.90 62.49
C ASP A 168 -4.00 5.94 63.93
N PHE A 169 -3.12 6.38 64.84
CA PHE A 169 -3.46 6.51 66.26
C PHE A 169 -4.42 7.67 66.53
N ASP A 170 -4.57 8.63 65.61
CA ASP A 170 -5.50 9.75 65.77
C ASP A 170 -6.94 9.28 65.49
N LYS A 171 -7.10 8.35 64.53
CA LYS A 171 -8.37 7.64 64.31
C LYS A 171 -8.70 6.66 65.44
N TYR A 172 -7.70 5.94 65.97
CA TYR A 172 -7.87 5.10 67.17
C TYR A 172 -8.36 5.89 68.40
N ALA A 173 -7.82 7.09 68.61
CA ALA A 173 -8.21 7.94 69.73
C ALA A 173 -9.65 8.47 69.63
N LYS A 174 -10.24 8.48 68.41
CA LYS A 174 -11.62 8.91 68.15
C LYS A 174 -12.64 7.75 68.19
N ASP A 175 -12.31 6.60 67.62
CA ASP A 175 -13.23 5.45 67.42
C ASP A 175 -13.03 4.32 68.45
N GLY A 176 -12.88 4.67 69.73
CA GLY A 176 -12.50 3.77 70.83
C GLY A 176 -13.03 2.31 70.78
N ASP A 177 -12.20 1.40 71.29
CA ASP A 177 -12.37 -0.06 71.44
C ASP A 177 -12.42 -0.95 70.18
N ASN A 178 -12.77 -0.43 68.99
CA ASN A 178 -12.92 -1.25 67.78
C ASN A 178 -11.78 -1.19 66.75
N TYR A 179 -10.73 -0.39 66.98
CA TYR A 179 -9.63 -0.21 66.02
C TYR A 179 -8.26 -0.53 66.63
N PHE A 180 -7.79 -1.78 66.59
CA PHE A 180 -6.48 -2.19 67.13
C PHE A 180 -5.71 -3.07 66.16
N PHE A 181 -4.37 -3.09 66.24
CA PHE A 181 -3.56 -3.95 65.37
C PHE A 181 -3.55 -5.37 65.92
N GLN A 182 -3.92 -6.35 65.09
CA GLN A 182 -3.79 -7.77 65.43
C GLN A 182 -3.02 -8.52 64.33
N TRP A 183 -1.96 -9.22 64.71
CA TRP A 183 -1.27 -10.19 63.86
C TRP A 183 -1.39 -11.58 64.47
N LYS A 184 -2.18 -12.43 63.82
CA LYS A 184 -2.39 -13.82 64.20
C LYS A 184 -1.95 -14.75 63.06
N ASP A 185 -0.99 -15.63 63.35
CA ASP A 185 -0.61 -16.75 62.50
C ASP A 185 -0.40 -18.02 63.35
N GLU A 186 -0.03 -19.14 62.73
CA GLU A 186 0.14 -20.44 63.40
C GLU A 186 1.13 -20.39 64.59
N THR A 187 1.97 -19.37 64.69
CA THR A 187 3.03 -19.26 65.72
C THR A 187 3.01 -17.94 66.52
N ASN A 188 2.20 -16.96 66.14
CA ASN A 188 2.15 -15.64 66.77
C ASN A 188 0.69 -15.20 66.93
N ASP A 189 0.31 -14.74 68.12
CA ASP A 189 -0.94 -14.03 68.38
C ASP A 189 -0.55 -12.72 69.09
N ILE A 190 -0.52 -11.62 68.33
CA ILE A 190 -0.07 -10.31 68.80
C ILE A 190 -1.20 -9.32 68.61
N THR A 191 -1.67 -8.74 69.71
CA THR A 191 -2.68 -7.68 69.73
C THR A 191 -2.05 -6.43 70.34
N ILE A 192 -2.06 -5.32 69.61
CA ILE A 192 -1.46 -4.04 70.03
C ILE A 192 -2.57 -3.02 70.13
N LYS A 193 -2.78 -2.52 71.34
CA LYS A 193 -3.87 -1.58 71.66
C LYS A 193 -3.35 -0.19 72.03
N SER A 194 -2.03 0.02 72.10
CA SER A 194 -1.48 1.33 72.46
C SER A 194 -0.28 1.75 71.61
N LYS A 195 -0.10 3.07 71.47
CA LYS A 195 1.05 3.68 70.76
C LYS A 195 2.40 3.25 71.36
N LYS A 196 2.46 3.10 72.68
CA LYS A 196 3.67 2.67 73.40
C LYS A 196 4.03 1.20 73.10
N GLU A 197 3.02 0.32 72.98
CA GLU A 197 3.22 -1.08 72.59
C GLU A 197 3.65 -1.20 71.12
N TRP A 198 3.08 -0.37 70.24
CA TRP A 198 3.46 -0.31 68.83
C TRP A 198 4.92 0.08 68.63
N GLU A 199 5.39 1.11 69.33
CA GLU A 199 6.80 1.54 69.26
C GLU A 199 7.77 0.49 69.81
N LYS A 200 7.38 -0.25 70.85
CA LYS A 200 8.15 -1.41 71.33
C LYS A 200 8.13 -2.54 70.31
N PHE A 201 7.00 -2.79 69.68
CA PHE A 201 6.85 -3.83 68.67
C PHE A 201 7.71 -3.55 67.43
N LYS A 202 7.75 -2.31 66.92
CA LYS A 202 8.62 -1.89 65.80
C LYS A 202 10.11 -2.23 66.02
N LYS A 203 10.57 -2.19 67.28
CA LYS A 203 11.96 -2.49 67.65
C LYS A 203 12.24 -3.99 67.85
N SER A 204 11.21 -4.83 67.85
CA SER A 204 11.33 -6.26 68.12
C SER A 204 11.84 -7.08 66.91
N LYS A 205 12.44 -8.25 67.18
CA LYS A 205 12.77 -9.25 66.14
C LYS A 205 11.51 -9.78 65.44
N LYS A 206 10.36 -9.80 66.11
CA LYS A 206 9.07 -10.25 65.55
C LYS A 206 8.55 -9.32 64.45
N TYR A 207 8.67 -8.00 64.62
CA TYR A 207 8.32 -7.03 63.59
C TYR A 207 9.21 -7.15 62.34
N LYS A 208 10.51 -7.39 62.52
CA LYS A 208 11.42 -7.70 61.39
C LYS A 208 10.98 -8.96 60.63
N LYS A 209 10.52 -10.00 61.34
CA LYS A 209 9.98 -11.24 60.75
C LYS A 209 8.68 -10.99 59.98
N LEU A 210 7.75 -10.23 60.56
CA LEU A 210 6.50 -9.81 59.91
C LEU A 210 6.77 -9.03 58.63
N LYS A 211 7.65 -8.02 58.67
CA LYS A 211 8.03 -7.21 57.50
C LYS A 211 8.66 -8.05 56.38
N LYS A 212 9.47 -9.05 56.74
CA LYS A 212 10.06 -9.98 55.76
C LYS A 212 8.99 -10.88 55.11
N LYS A 213 8.08 -11.45 55.90
CA LYS A 213 6.96 -12.30 55.43
C LYS A 213 6.06 -11.51 54.47
N LEU A 214 5.64 -10.30 54.85
CA LEU A 214 4.85 -9.40 54.02
C LEU A 214 5.57 -9.06 52.69
N ARG A 215 6.89 -8.87 52.71
CA ARG A 215 7.69 -8.62 51.50
C ARG A 215 7.75 -9.84 50.58
N GLU A 216 7.86 -11.04 51.13
CA GLU A 216 7.88 -12.30 50.37
C GLU A 216 6.50 -12.59 49.75
N ASP A 217 5.42 -12.45 50.52
CA ASP A 217 4.05 -12.60 50.04
C ASP A 217 3.72 -11.57 48.95
N ARG A 218 4.17 -10.32 49.11
CA ARG A 218 4.09 -9.27 48.07
C ARG A 218 4.77 -9.70 46.78
N ASN A 219 6.03 -10.14 46.86
CA ASN A 219 6.80 -10.54 45.69
C ASN A 219 6.14 -11.74 44.98
N ARG A 220 5.57 -12.68 45.75
CA ARG A 220 4.84 -13.83 45.21
C ARG A 220 3.56 -13.39 44.50
N LEU A 221 2.75 -12.52 45.12
CA LEU A 221 1.51 -12.00 44.55
C LEU A 221 1.76 -11.18 43.27
N ASN A 222 2.77 -10.30 43.29
CA ASN A 222 3.15 -9.49 42.13
C ASN A 222 3.64 -10.37 40.96
N ARG A 223 4.42 -11.42 41.25
CA ARG A 223 4.85 -12.40 40.22
C ARG A 223 3.65 -13.16 39.63
N LYS A 224 2.69 -13.56 40.47
CA LYS A 224 1.48 -14.28 40.01
C LYS A 224 0.63 -13.39 39.11
N ARG A 225 0.28 -12.18 39.55
CA ARG A 225 -0.50 -11.21 38.76
C ARG A 225 0.20 -10.80 37.46
N LYS A 226 1.53 -10.61 37.50
CA LYS A 226 2.31 -10.31 36.29
C LYS A 226 2.19 -11.42 35.24
N ARG A 227 2.15 -12.69 35.67
CA ARG A 227 1.95 -13.83 34.76
C ARG A 227 0.53 -13.85 34.19
N GLU A 228 -0.48 -13.71 35.05
CA GLU A 228 -1.90 -13.67 34.64
C GLU A 228 -2.17 -12.55 33.62
N LEU A 229 -1.61 -11.35 33.83
CA LEU A 229 -1.76 -10.22 32.90
C LEU A 229 -1.03 -10.45 31.56
N LEU A 230 0.16 -11.06 31.59
CA LEU A 230 0.88 -11.42 30.37
C LEU A 230 0.14 -12.48 29.56
N GLU A 231 -0.49 -13.44 30.23
CA GLU A 231 -1.29 -14.50 29.62
C GLU A 231 -2.56 -13.93 28.99
N ALA A 232 -3.32 -13.11 29.73
CA ALA A 232 -4.49 -12.41 29.21
C ALA A 232 -4.16 -11.53 27.99
N LYS A 233 -3.00 -10.85 27.99
CA LYS A 233 -2.53 -10.07 26.84
C LYS A 233 -2.20 -10.93 25.62
N LYS A 234 -1.57 -12.10 25.82
CA LYS A 234 -1.29 -13.04 24.73
C LYS A 234 -2.59 -13.57 24.12
N GLU A 235 -3.55 -13.97 24.95
CA GLU A 235 -4.88 -14.44 24.51
C GLU A 235 -5.62 -13.35 23.72
N ALA A 236 -5.62 -12.10 24.20
CA ALA A 236 -6.23 -10.98 23.49
C ALA A 236 -5.60 -10.74 22.11
N LEU A 237 -4.28 -10.89 21.97
CA LEU A 237 -3.57 -10.76 20.70
C LEU A 237 -3.90 -11.90 19.72
N VAL A 238 -4.01 -13.14 20.21
CA VAL A 238 -4.43 -14.29 19.40
C VAL A 238 -5.87 -14.10 18.92
N ARG A 239 -6.78 -13.74 19.83
CA ARG A 239 -8.19 -13.48 19.50
C ARG A 239 -8.34 -12.34 18.48
N LYS A 240 -7.55 -11.27 18.58
CA LYS A 240 -7.52 -10.17 17.60
C LYS A 240 -7.06 -10.63 16.21
N LYS A 241 -6.06 -11.51 16.13
CA LYS A 241 -5.62 -12.11 14.85
C LYS A 241 -6.72 -13.00 14.24
N GLU A 242 -7.32 -13.87 15.04
CA GLU A 242 -8.41 -14.76 14.58
C GLU A 242 -9.63 -13.98 14.10
N LEU A 243 -10.03 -12.92 14.81
CA LEU A 243 -11.13 -12.05 14.40
C LEU A 243 -10.82 -11.33 13.07
N LYS A 244 -9.57 -10.89 12.87
CA LYS A 244 -9.14 -10.28 11.61
C LYS A 244 -9.16 -11.29 10.45
N GLU A 245 -8.78 -12.54 10.69
CA GLU A 245 -8.85 -13.60 9.68
C GLU A 245 -10.29 -14.03 9.36
N LYS A 246 -11.14 -14.16 10.39
CA LYS A 246 -12.57 -14.45 10.22
C LYS A 246 -13.29 -13.32 9.48
N ALA A 247 -12.97 -12.06 9.79
CA ALA A 247 -13.50 -10.89 9.06
C ALA A 247 -13.08 -10.93 7.58
N LYS A 248 -11.78 -11.14 7.29
CA LYS A 248 -11.29 -11.30 5.91
C LYS A 248 -11.91 -12.47 5.16
N LYS A 249 -12.22 -13.57 5.85
CA LYS A 249 -12.89 -14.74 5.25
C LYS A 249 -14.35 -14.42 4.96
N ARG A 250 -15.07 -13.83 5.92
CA ARG A 250 -16.47 -13.42 5.77
C ARG A 250 -16.65 -12.37 4.67
N GLU A 251 -15.73 -11.42 4.55
CA GLU A 251 -15.69 -10.45 3.45
C GLU A 251 -15.56 -11.14 2.09
N ARG A 252 -14.66 -12.13 1.98
CA ARG A 252 -14.52 -12.96 0.77
C ARG A 252 -15.78 -13.74 0.45
N ASP A 253 -16.40 -14.38 1.45
CA ASP A 253 -17.60 -15.21 1.26
C ASP A 253 -18.81 -14.34 0.87
N LEU A 254 -19.02 -13.19 1.53
CA LEU A 254 -20.05 -12.20 1.15
C LEU A 254 -19.84 -11.70 -0.28
N ARG A 255 -18.59 -11.43 -0.67
CA ARG A 255 -18.24 -10.99 -2.01
C ARG A 255 -18.54 -12.06 -3.06
N LEU A 256 -18.24 -13.33 -2.78
CA LEU A 256 -18.59 -14.45 -3.65
C LEU A 256 -20.12 -14.60 -3.78
N MET A 257 -20.85 -14.49 -2.67
CA MET A 257 -22.31 -14.57 -2.65
C MET A 257 -22.98 -13.42 -3.43
N ILE A 258 -22.44 -12.20 -3.36
CA ILE A 258 -22.90 -11.04 -4.14
C ILE A 258 -22.64 -11.27 -5.64
N ILE A 259 -21.47 -11.81 -6.00
CA ILE A 259 -21.14 -12.16 -7.39
C ILE A 259 -22.11 -13.22 -7.91
N GLU A 260 -22.39 -14.26 -7.12
CA GLU A 260 -23.22 -15.39 -7.52
C GLU A 260 -24.71 -15.03 -7.61
N SER A 261 -25.23 -14.25 -6.66
CA SER A 261 -26.60 -13.75 -6.70
C SER A 261 -26.84 -12.80 -7.89
N LYS A 262 -25.86 -11.96 -8.23
CA LYS A 262 -25.93 -11.07 -9.40
C LYS A 262 -25.74 -11.85 -10.71
N ARG A 263 -24.87 -12.86 -10.76
CA ARG A 263 -24.76 -13.86 -11.85
C ARG A 263 -26.13 -14.49 -12.12
N ASN A 264 -26.81 -14.98 -11.09
CA ASN A 264 -28.11 -15.61 -11.24
C ASN A 264 -29.21 -14.64 -11.71
N LYS A 265 -29.15 -13.37 -11.29
CA LYS A 265 -30.06 -12.32 -11.80
C LYS A 265 -29.79 -11.97 -13.27
N LEU A 266 -28.52 -11.88 -13.68
CA LEU A 266 -28.11 -11.68 -15.09
C LEU A 266 -28.53 -12.86 -15.97
N LEU A 267 -28.34 -14.09 -15.50
CA LEU A 267 -28.76 -15.31 -16.20
C LEU A 267 -30.28 -15.38 -16.38
N LYS A 268 -31.07 -14.96 -15.37
CA LYS A 268 -32.52 -14.86 -15.48
C LYS A 268 -32.98 -13.77 -16.45
N LYS A 269 -32.31 -12.61 -16.49
CA LYS A 269 -32.62 -11.52 -17.44
C LYS A 269 -32.26 -11.85 -18.90
N MET A 270 -31.28 -12.73 -19.14
CA MET A 270 -30.76 -13.03 -20.49
C MET A 270 -31.30 -14.33 -21.13
N GLY A 271 -32.22 -15.04 -20.48
CA GLY A 271 -33.08 -16.04 -21.12
C GLY A 271 -32.41 -17.22 -21.86
N LYS A 272 -31.19 -17.65 -21.52
CA LYS A 272 -30.54 -18.83 -22.13
C LYS A 272 -29.69 -19.68 -21.17
N ASN A 273 -29.60 -20.97 -21.53
CA ASN A 273 -28.99 -22.10 -20.82
C ASN A 273 -27.51 -21.83 -20.43
N PRO A 274 -27.08 -22.07 -19.17
CA PRO A 274 -25.74 -21.70 -18.67
C PRO A 274 -24.57 -22.53 -19.23
N SER A 275 -24.81 -23.50 -20.10
CA SER A 275 -23.81 -24.45 -20.64
C SER A 275 -23.13 -24.03 -21.95
N SER A 276 -23.51 -22.91 -22.56
CA SER A 276 -22.92 -22.41 -23.83
C SER A 276 -21.93 -21.25 -23.66
N TYR A 277 -21.38 -21.04 -22.45
CA TYR A 277 -20.45 -19.94 -22.21
C TYR A 277 -19.06 -20.50 -21.89
N SER A 278 -18.08 -20.20 -22.75
CA SER A 278 -16.67 -20.47 -22.47
C SER A 278 -16.10 -19.37 -21.56
N TYR A 279 -15.67 -19.76 -20.36
CA TYR A 279 -15.08 -18.85 -19.38
C TYR A 279 -13.59 -18.73 -19.67
N SER A 280 -13.11 -17.53 -20.06
CA SER A 280 -11.68 -17.24 -20.16
C SER A 280 -11.24 -16.38 -18.98
N TYR A 281 -10.28 -16.88 -18.22
CA TYR A 281 -9.62 -16.15 -17.14
C TYR A 281 -8.39 -15.45 -17.73
N SER A 282 -8.32 -14.12 -17.66
CA SER A 282 -7.06 -13.44 -17.97
C SER A 282 -6.15 -13.57 -16.76
N THR A 283 -5.06 -14.32 -16.94
CA THR A 283 -4.06 -14.53 -15.90
C THR A 283 -2.91 -13.62 -16.27
N GLU A 284 -2.73 -12.54 -15.50
CA GLU A 284 -1.59 -11.61 -15.56
C GLU A 284 -1.11 -11.17 -16.96
N GLY A 285 -1.52 -9.96 -17.36
CA GLY A 285 -1.20 -9.42 -18.68
C GLY A 285 -2.28 -9.77 -19.70
N ASN A 286 -2.08 -9.33 -20.94
CA ASN A 286 -3.01 -9.52 -22.06
C ASN A 286 -3.04 -10.99 -22.56
N ASP A 287 -2.79 -11.94 -21.66
CA ASP A 287 -2.73 -13.36 -21.89
C ASP A 287 -4.06 -13.98 -21.44
N PHE A 288 -4.73 -14.70 -22.32
CA PHE A 288 -5.98 -15.40 -22.02
C PHE A 288 -6.04 -16.73 -22.77
N THR A 289 -6.80 -17.68 -22.23
CA THR A 289 -6.91 -19.02 -22.82
C THR A 289 -8.25 -19.16 -23.52
N ILE A 290 -8.23 -19.54 -24.80
CA ILE A 290 -9.43 -19.99 -25.54
C ILE A 290 -9.19 -21.43 -25.98
N ASN A 291 -10.13 -22.33 -25.67
CA ASN A 291 -10.07 -23.75 -26.07
C ASN A 291 -8.74 -24.44 -25.71
N GLY A 292 -8.18 -24.13 -24.53
CA GLY A 292 -6.89 -24.67 -24.06
C GLY A 292 -5.65 -24.07 -24.71
N LYS A 293 -5.78 -23.15 -25.68
CA LYS A 293 -4.66 -22.44 -26.32
C LYS A 293 -4.42 -21.09 -25.64
N LYS A 294 -3.18 -20.83 -25.22
CA LYS A 294 -2.75 -19.54 -24.69
C LYS A 294 -2.67 -18.52 -25.81
N ILE A 295 -3.41 -17.43 -25.69
CA ILE A 295 -3.42 -16.30 -26.61
C ILE A 295 -2.76 -15.12 -25.93
N LYS A 296 -1.91 -14.41 -26.65
CA LYS A 296 -1.23 -13.22 -26.16
C LYS A 296 -1.47 -12.05 -27.11
N VAL A 297 -1.98 -10.94 -26.57
CA VAL A 297 -2.23 -9.71 -27.34
C VAL A 297 -1.32 -8.60 -26.83
N THR A 298 -0.32 -8.20 -27.60
CA THR A 298 0.61 -7.12 -27.19
C THR A 298 0.28 -5.85 -27.95
N LYS A 299 0.15 -4.72 -27.24
CA LYS A 299 0.00 -3.39 -27.86
C LYS A 299 1.17 -2.52 -27.42
N LYS A 300 1.85 -1.90 -28.38
CA LYS A 300 2.97 -1.00 -28.14
C LYS A 300 2.75 0.31 -28.89
N ILE A 301 3.00 1.43 -28.22
CA ILE A 301 2.92 2.78 -28.76
C ILE A 301 4.26 3.46 -28.47
N VAL A 302 5.01 3.78 -29.51
CA VAL A 302 6.28 4.49 -29.44
C VAL A 302 6.05 5.92 -29.92
N ILE A 303 6.43 6.90 -29.11
CA ILE A 303 6.19 8.31 -29.38
C ILE A 303 7.53 9.06 -29.34
N LYS A 304 7.85 9.79 -30.40
CA LYS A 304 8.97 10.74 -30.44
C LYS A 304 8.43 12.15 -30.44
N VAL A 305 8.89 12.99 -29.52
CA VAL A 305 8.36 14.36 -29.31
C VAL A 305 9.46 15.42 -29.27
N PRO A 306 9.16 16.70 -29.53
CA PRO A 306 10.08 17.79 -29.24
C PRO A 306 10.45 17.82 -27.75
N LYS A 307 11.65 18.30 -27.41
CA LYS A 307 12.17 18.33 -26.03
C LYS A 307 11.29 19.04 -24.99
N ASN A 308 10.51 20.05 -25.41
CA ASN A 308 9.68 20.84 -24.50
C ASN A 308 8.20 20.42 -24.54
N ALA A 309 7.87 19.31 -25.21
CA ALA A 309 6.52 18.78 -25.21
C ALA A 309 6.06 18.43 -23.79
N THR A 310 4.77 18.59 -23.56
CA THR A 310 4.12 18.29 -22.27
C THR A 310 3.06 17.21 -22.45
N PHE A 311 2.76 16.46 -21.39
CA PHE A 311 1.89 15.29 -21.47
C PHE A 311 0.66 15.41 -20.57
N ASP A 312 -0.49 15.05 -21.13
CA ASP A 312 -1.74 14.84 -20.42
C ASP A 312 -2.14 13.37 -20.55
N LEU A 313 -2.07 12.63 -19.45
CA LEU A 313 -2.23 11.19 -19.42
C LEU A 313 -3.62 10.81 -18.95
N ASN A 314 -4.25 9.87 -19.65
CA ASN A 314 -5.38 9.11 -19.16
C ASN A 314 -5.15 7.63 -19.53
N THR A 315 -4.42 6.92 -18.68
CA THR A 315 -3.95 5.57 -19.00
C THR A 315 -4.41 4.56 -17.96
N ARG A 316 -4.86 3.39 -18.43
CA ARG A 316 -5.32 2.28 -17.58
C ARG A 316 -4.73 0.95 -18.04
N HIS A 317 -4.16 0.16 -17.13
CA HIS A 317 -3.47 -1.08 -17.50
C HIS A 317 -2.32 -0.87 -18.50
N CYS A 318 -1.65 0.28 -18.40
CA CYS A 318 -0.56 0.63 -19.30
C CYS A 318 0.80 0.54 -18.62
N LYS A 319 1.83 0.19 -19.40
CA LYS A 319 3.23 0.41 -18.98
C LYS A 319 3.69 1.71 -19.61
N VAL A 320 3.80 2.76 -18.81
CA VAL A 320 4.12 4.11 -19.30
C VAL A 320 5.57 4.44 -18.93
N LYS A 321 6.36 4.83 -19.94
CA LYS A 321 7.71 5.36 -19.77
C LYS A 321 7.82 6.75 -20.39
N LEU A 322 8.16 7.73 -19.57
CA LEU A 322 8.36 9.12 -19.98
C LEU A 322 9.84 9.55 -19.89
N PRO A 323 10.32 10.40 -20.82
CA PRO A 323 11.63 11.02 -20.74
C PRO A 323 11.57 12.23 -19.79
N LYS A 324 12.58 13.11 -19.83
CA LYS A 324 12.49 14.44 -19.20
C LYS A 324 11.34 15.25 -19.80
N THR A 325 10.33 15.57 -18.99
CA THR A 325 9.15 16.32 -19.45
C THR A 325 8.31 16.88 -18.30
N LYS A 326 7.20 17.57 -18.63
CA LYS A 326 6.10 17.95 -17.75
C LYS A 326 4.93 16.98 -18.00
N ALA A 327 4.36 16.39 -16.95
CA ALA A 327 3.25 15.45 -17.09
C ALA A 327 2.12 15.75 -16.12
N SER A 328 0.88 15.64 -16.59
CA SER A 328 -0.33 15.76 -15.78
C SER A 328 -1.34 14.66 -16.13
N GLY A 329 -2.37 14.50 -15.30
CA GLY A 329 -3.47 13.56 -15.57
C GLY A 329 -3.47 12.35 -14.64
N LYS A 330 -3.80 11.19 -15.17
CA LYS A 330 -4.08 9.95 -14.42
C LYS A 330 -3.47 8.70 -15.07
N VAL A 331 -2.84 7.89 -14.23
CA VAL A 331 -2.28 6.57 -14.56
C VAL A 331 -2.84 5.55 -13.57
N SER A 332 -3.36 4.42 -14.05
CA SER A 332 -4.00 3.44 -13.15
C SER A 332 -3.77 1.99 -13.56
N TYR A 333 -3.64 1.10 -12.56
CA TYR A 333 -3.54 -0.36 -12.72
C TYR A 333 -2.45 -0.84 -13.69
N GLY A 334 -1.36 -0.08 -13.82
CA GLY A 334 -0.29 -0.27 -14.78
C GLY A 334 1.09 -0.17 -14.14
N THR A 335 2.09 0.33 -14.87
CA THR A 335 3.38 0.72 -14.29
C THR A 335 3.75 2.10 -14.83
N PHE A 336 4.37 2.94 -14.00
CA PHE A 336 4.78 4.27 -14.38
C PHE A 336 6.27 4.49 -14.12
N LYS A 337 7.00 4.81 -15.18
CA LYS A 337 8.41 5.17 -15.12
C LYS A 337 8.65 6.54 -15.75
N ALA A 338 9.42 7.39 -15.09
CA ALA A 338 9.83 8.67 -15.65
C ALA A 338 11.29 8.96 -15.34
N ASP A 339 12.02 9.51 -16.32
CA ASP A 339 13.37 10.00 -16.07
C ASP A 339 13.33 11.27 -15.22
N VAL A 340 12.78 12.37 -15.76
CA VAL A 340 12.64 13.62 -15.02
C VAL A 340 11.23 14.17 -15.23
N LEU A 341 10.49 14.38 -14.15
CA LEU A 341 9.26 15.16 -14.18
C LEU A 341 9.55 16.55 -13.62
N ASN A 342 9.49 17.56 -14.50
CA ASN A 342 9.74 18.96 -14.16
C ASN A 342 8.46 19.78 -14.37
N GLY A 343 7.54 19.68 -13.42
CA GLY A 343 6.22 20.30 -13.48
C GLY A 343 5.07 19.33 -13.70
N GLY A 344 3.89 19.77 -13.28
CA GLY A 344 2.61 19.13 -13.59
C GLY A 344 1.94 18.50 -12.38
N LYS A 345 0.70 18.04 -12.58
CA LYS A 345 -0.15 17.44 -11.55
C LYS A 345 -0.58 16.04 -11.97
N LEU A 346 0.01 15.02 -11.36
CA LEU A 346 -0.18 13.63 -11.76
C LEU A 346 -0.83 12.82 -10.64
N ASN A 347 -1.85 12.04 -10.98
CA ASN A 347 -2.46 11.04 -10.11
C ASN A 347 -2.08 9.64 -10.58
N VAL A 348 -1.38 8.89 -9.74
CA VAL A 348 -1.03 7.49 -10.02
C VAL A 348 -1.73 6.60 -9.01
N SER A 349 -2.51 5.63 -9.51
CA SER A 349 -3.30 4.73 -8.66
C SER A 349 -3.01 3.27 -8.97
N TYR A 350 -2.83 2.43 -7.95
CA TYR A 350 -2.64 0.97 -8.13
C TYR A 350 -1.55 0.59 -9.15
N SER A 351 -0.51 1.42 -9.27
CA SER A 351 0.54 1.24 -10.28
C SER A 351 1.89 1.45 -9.62
N PRO A 352 2.83 0.48 -9.70
CA PRO A 352 4.23 0.70 -9.37
C PRO A 352 4.79 1.97 -10.00
N VAL A 353 5.58 2.72 -9.23
CA VAL A 353 6.16 4.00 -9.64
C VAL A 353 7.68 3.98 -9.49
N ASN A 354 8.40 4.39 -10.53
CA ASN A 354 9.82 4.68 -10.47
C ASN A 354 10.14 6.00 -11.18
N ILE A 355 10.62 7.00 -10.44
CA ILE A 355 10.93 8.34 -10.97
C ILE A 355 12.36 8.72 -10.57
N ASN A 356 13.24 9.02 -11.52
CA ASN A 356 14.62 9.41 -11.17
C ASN A 356 14.67 10.83 -10.57
N SER A 357 13.91 11.77 -11.13
CA SER A 357 13.84 13.13 -10.61
C SER A 357 12.45 13.74 -10.68
N LEU A 358 12.00 14.30 -9.55
CA LEU A 358 10.71 14.95 -9.39
C LEU A 358 10.94 16.40 -8.94
N ASN A 359 10.65 17.37 -9.82
CA ASN A 359 10.84 18.79 -9.57
C ASN A 359 9.60 19.60 -9.97
N ALA A 360 9.23 20.60 -9.16
CA ALA A 360 8.11 21.51 -9.47
C ALA A 360 6.75 20.81 -9.66
N CYS A 361 6.54 19.65 -9.03
CA CYS A 361 5.40 18.77 -9.29
C CYS A 361 4.39 18.72 -8.13
N THR A 362 3.16 18.31 -8.45
CA THR A 362 2.20 17.78 -7.48
C THR A 362 1.89 16.34 -7.86
N LEU A 363 2.35 15.39 -7.05
CA LEU A 363 2.19 13.96 -7.31
C LEU A 363 1.27 13.34 -6.25
N PHE A 364 0.20 12.68 -6.71
CA PHE A 364 -0.72 11.93 -5.86
C PHE A 364 -0.51 10.44 -6.11
N LEU A 365 -0.24 9.68 -5.04
CA LEU A 365 -0.09 8.22 -5.09
C LEU A 365 -1.20 7.55 -4.27
N ASN A 366 -2.05 6.77 -4.93
CA ASN A 366 -3.17 6.09 -4.28
C ASN A 366 -3.02 4.57 -4.41
N ASN A 367 -2.93 3.87 -3.30
CA ASN A 367 -2.78 2.40 -3.30
C ASN A 367 -1.57 1.91 -4.11
N VAL A 368 -0.45 2.64 -4.04
CA VAL A 368 0.80 2.27 -4.72
C VAL A 368 1.72 1.62 -3.70
N THR A 369 1.91 0.31 -3.81
CA THR A 369 2.70 -0.48 -2.84
C THR A 369 4.21 -0.27 -2.97
N ASP A 370 4.67 0.10 -4.16
CA ASP A 370 6.08 0.14 -4.57
C ASP A 370 6.35 1.42 -5.37
N ALA A 371 6.35 2.55 -4.66
CA ALA A 371 6.80 3.82 -5.22
C ALA A 371 8.25 4.11 -4.83
N HIS A 372 9.07 4.38 -5.84
CA HIS A 372 10.46 4.81 -5.66
C HIS A 372 10.70 6.13 -6.39
N VAL A 373 11.26 7.10 -5.67
CA VAL A 373 11.65 8.40 -6.22
C VAL A 373 13.09 8.70 -5.81
N ALA A 374 14.00 8.80 -6.77
CA ALA A 374 15.42 8.93 -6.45
C ALA A 374 15.80 10.37 -6.00
N SER A 375 15.17 11.40 -6.55
CA SER A 375 15.39 12.79 -6.13
C SER A 375 14.10 13.62 -6.18
N VAL A 376 13.88 14.45 -5.16
CA VAL A 376 12.70 15.32 -5.05
C VAL A 376 13.09 16.75 -4.67
N ALA A 377 12.56 17.74 -5.39
CA ALA A 377 12.68 19.17 -5.11
C ALA A 377 11.38 19.92 -5.51
N ASN A 378 11.08 21.05 -4.87
CA ASN A 378 9.98 21.96 -5.21
C ASN A 378 8.65 21.22 -5.45
N THR A 379 8.31 20.24 -4.62
CA THR A 379 7.27 19.27 -4.93
C THR A 379 6.40 18.98 -3.72
N THR A 380 5.10 18.84 -3.96
CA THR A 380 4.16 18.23 -3.02
C THR A 380 3.89 16.78 -3.45
N LEU A 381 4.14 15.83 -2.56
CA LEU A 381 3.85 14.40 -2.74
C LEU A 381 2.80 13.98 -1.71
N ASP A 382 1.57 13.74 -2.15
CA ASP A 382 0.46 13.26 -1.31
C ASP A 382 0.19 11.78 -1.59
N THR A 383 0.22 10.97 -0.54
CA THR A 383 0.17 9.52 -0.63
C THR A 383 -0.95 9.01 0.27
N ASN A 384 -1.77 8.11 -0.29
CA ASN A 384 -2.84 7.45 0.43
C ASN A 384 -2.72 5.94 0.22
N SER A 385 -2.64 5.18 1.32
CA SER A 385 -2.49 3.73 1.31
C SER A 385 -1.33 3.24 0.44
N SER A 386 -0.19 3.94 0.50
CA SER A 386 0.95 3.70 -0.39
C SER A 386 2.25 3.45 0.39
N GLY A 387 3.16 2.68 -0.20
CA GLY A 387 4.53 2.47 0.26
C GLY A 387 5.50 3.27 -0.61
N VAL A 388 6.21 4.22 -0.01
CA VAL A 388 7.04 5.18 -0.74
C VAL A 388 8.47 5.22 -0.19
N ILE A 389 9.44 5.12 -1.10
CA ILE A 389 10.86 5.30 -0.83
C ILE A 389 11.35 6.51 -1.60
N VAL A 390 11.89 7.50 -0.87
CA VAL A 390 12.57 8.66 -1.44
C VAL A 390 14.05 8.61 -1.06
N ASP A 391 14.93 8.58 -2.07
CA ASP A 391 16.36 8.48 -1.80
C ASP A 391 16.94 9.83 -1.36
N ASN A 392 16.68 10.91 -2.10
CA ASN A 392 17.26 12.23 -1.84
C ASN A 392 16.20 13.33 -1.83
N ILE A 393 16.11 14.04 -0.72
CA ILE A 393 15.31 15.26 -0.57
C ILE A 393 16.21 16.48 -0.74
N TYR A 394 15.79 17.38 -1.62
CA TYR A 394 16.40 18.71 -1.83
C TYR A 394 15.45 19.80 -1.29
N ASP A 395 15.30 20.90 -2.02
CA ASP A 395 14.65 22.10 -1.52
C ASP A 395 13.12 22.07 -1.72
N ASN A 396 12.37 22.77 -0.85
CA ASN A 396 10.93 23.00 -0.93
C ASN A 396 10.10 21.72 -1.19
N VAL A 397 10.19 20.74 -0.29
CA VAL A 397 9.46 19.47 -0.40
C VAL A 397 8.43 19.33 0.71
N GLU A 398 7.19 19.05 0.32
CA GLU A 398 6.10 18.72 1.22
C GLU A 398 5.63 17.29 0.96
N LEU A 399 5.68 16.44 1.98
CA LEU A 399 5.28 15.05 1.92
C LEU A 399 4.06 14.84 2.82
N ILE A 400 2.97 14.35 2.27
CA ILE A 400 1.75 14.03 3.01
C ILE A 400 1.53 12.52 2.86
N ASN A 401 1.59 11.78 3.97
CA ASN A 401 1.40 10.33 3.96
C ASN A 401 0.20 9.93 4.84
N LYS A 402 -0.78 9.28 4.22
CA LYS A 402 -2.01 8.79 4.84
C LYS A 402 -2.08 7.27 4.70
N PHE A 403 -2.27 6.54 5.80
CA PHE A 403 -2.47 5.08 5.79
C PHE A 403 -1.37 4.26 5.08
N GLY A 404 -0.12 4.69 5.12
CA GLY A 404 0.97 4.09 4.34
C GLY A 404 2.32 4.12 5.04
N GLU A 405 3.37 3.74 4.30
CA GLU A 405 4.75 3.73 4.77
C GLU A 405 5.60 4.71 3.95
N LEU A 406 6.43 5.51 4.63
CA LEU A 406 7.34 6.46 3.99
C LEU A 406 8.78 6.22 4.47
N THR A 407 9.71 6.03 3.54
CA THR A 407 11.14 5.96 3.85
C THR A 407 11.88 7.08 3.13
N ILE A 408 12.62 7.89 3.88
CA ILE A 408 13.49 8.95 3.35
C ILE A 408 14.93 8.61 3.71
N LYS A 409 15.77 8.38 2.70
CA LYS A 409 17.15 7.90 2.93
C LYS A 409 18.15 9.01 3.19
N LYS A 410 17.95 10.20 2.61
CA LYS A 410 18.85 11.35 2.77
C LYS A 410 18.10 12.66 2.55
N ILE A 411 18.42 13.64 3.39
CA ILE A 411 18.00 15.03 3.26
C ILE A 411 19.26 15.86 3.03
N HIS A 412 19.29 16.66 1.96
CA HIS A 412 20.46 17.49 1.68
C HIS A 412 20.60 18.65 2.68
N PRO A 413 21.85 19.05 3.02
CA PRO A 413 22.12 20.14 3.96
C PRO A 413 21.43 21.46 3.60
N ASN A 414 21.33 21.77 2.30
CA ASN A 414 20.84 23.05 1.78
C ASN A 414 19.30 23.05 1.54
N HIS A 415 18.53 22.32 2.34
CA HIS A 415 17.07 22.34 2.28
C HIS A 415 16.54 23.59 3.00
N ASN A 416 15.55 24.29 2.42
CA ASN A 416 14.97 25.50 3.02
C ASN A 416 13.56 25.27 3.58
N ASN A 417 12.76 24.40 2.97
CA ASN A 417 11.41 24.10 3.43
C ASN A 417 11.09 22.62 3.23
N PHE A 418 11.23 21.84 4.30
CA PHE A 418 10.96 20.42 4.32
C PHE A 418 9.82 20.11 5.29
N LYS A 419 8.70 19.63 4.75
CA LYS A 419 7.51 19.32 5.53
C LYS A 419 7.10 17.87 5.36
N VAL A 420 6.77 17.21 6.48
CA VAL A 420 6.23 15.86 6.47
C VAL A 420 4.99 15.80 7.36
N PHE A 421 3.86 15.39 6.79
CA PHE A 421 2.60 15.21 7.48
C PHE A 421 2.20 13.73 7.43
N LEU A 422 2.13 13.10 8.59
CA LEU A 422 1.83 11.69 8.77
C LEU A 422 0.45 11.53 9.40
N ASN A 423 -0.44 10.74 8.81
CA ASN A 423 -1.77 10.46 9.33
C ASN A 423 -2.09 8.97 9.25
N TYR A 424 -2.24 8.31 10.41
CA TYR A 424 -2.36 6.84 10.52
C TYR A 424 -1.30 6.09 9.71
N SER A 425 -0.05 6.58 9.75
CA SER A 425 1.02 6.11 8.86
C SER A 425 2.33 5.86 9.62
N SER A 426 3.27 5.19 8.97
CA SER A 426 4.63 4.99 9.48
C SER A 426 5.65 5.69 8.60
N ALA A 427 6.71 6.23 9.22
CA ALA A 427 7.81 6.82 8.48
C ALA A 427 9.18 6.50 9.10
N GLY A 428 10.19 6.30 8.25
CA GLY A 428 11.59 6.25 8.61
C GLY A 428 12.35 7.35 7.88
N ILE A 429 12.96 8.28 8.61
CA ILE A 429 13.64 9.45 8.02
C ILE A 429 15.08 9.49 8.53
N ASN A 430 16.03 9.50 7.59
CA ASN A 430 17.43 9.73 7.91
C ASN A 430 17.76 11.22 7.93
N ILE A 431 18.24 11.71 9.07
CA ILE A 431 18.56 13.12 9.30
C ILE A 431 20.05 13.39 9.48
N LEU A 432 20.94 12.42 9.21
CA LEU A 432 22.39 12.54 9.41
C LEU A 432 23.01 13.75 8.72
N ASP A 433 22.64 13.96 7.45
CA ASP A 433 23.17 15.04 6.61
C ASP A 433 22.36 16.34 6.72
N MET A 434 21.35 16.37 7.60
CA MET A 434 20.45 17.50 7.76
C MET A 434 21.09 18.58 8.65
N GLN A 435 21.12 19.83 8.18
CA GLN A 435 21.51 20.96 9.01
C GLN A 435 20.36 21.46 9.89
N GLY A 436 20.69 21.95 11.06
CA GLY A 436 19.75 22.59 11.99
C GLY A 436 19.36 21.70 13.16
N GLU A 437 19.37 22.30 14.36
CA GLU A 437 18.93 21.61 15.56
C GLU A 437 17.40 21.45 15.56
N LEU A 438 16.95 20.21 15.79
CA LEU A 438 15.54 19.87 15.93
C LEU A 438 15.06 20.15 17.36
N LYS A 439 13.90 20.79 17.47
CA LYS A 439 13.09 20.92 18.68
C LYS A 439 11.95 19.92 18.61
N PHE A 440 11.70 19.24 19.73
CA PHE A 440 10.66 18.24 19.87
C PHE A 440 9.59 18.79 20.81
N ASP A 441 8.36 18.97 20.32
CA ASP A 441 7.29 19.64 21.07
C ASP A 441 6.48 18.66 21.96
N VAL A 442 6.84 17.36 21.97
CA VAL A 442 6.15 16.33 22.76
C VAL A 442 7.16 15.29 23.28
N SER A 443 7.52 15.34 24.57
CA SER A 443 8.48 14.42 25.20
C SER A 443 7.91 13.02 25.46
N ASP A 444 6.61 12.91 25.75
CA ASP A 444 6.04 11.69 26.36
C ASP A 444 5.86 10.55 25.35
N ASN A 445 5.85 10.88 24.06
CA ASN A 445 5.66 9.95 22.95
C ASN A 445 6.98 9.51 22.29
N MET A 446 8.13 10.00 22.79
CA MET A 446 9.47 9.74 22.25
C MET A 446 10.18 8.64 23.03
N ARG A 447 10.82 7.71 22.33
CA ARG A 447 11.71 6.69 22.90
C ARG A 447 13.00 6.60 22.10
N THR A 448 14.13 6.56 22.79
CA THR A 448 15.43 6.29 22.17
C THR A 448 15.62 4.79 22.02
N LEU A 449 16.03 4.33 20.84
CA LEU A 449 16.34 2.95 20.54
C LEU A 449 17.80 2.64 20.92
N GLU A 450 18.14 1.35 21.05
CA GLU A 450 19.49 0.91 21.45
C GLU A 450 20.59 1.40 20.49
N ASN A 451 20.26 1.60 19.22
CA ASN A 451 21.14 2.13 18.18
C ASN A 451 21.21 3.67 18.14
N GLY A 452 20.62 4.37 19.11
CA GLY A 452 20.61 5.84 19.16
C GLY A 452 19.53 6.53 18.32
N ASP A 453 18.74 5.78 17.54
CA ASP A 453 17.62 6.33 16.77
C ASP A 453 16.48 6.78 17.68
N LEU A 454 15.71 7.78 17.22
CA LEU A 454 14.57 8.30 17.96
C LEU A 454 13.27 7.78 17.37
N LYS A 455 12.42 7.16 18.19
CA LYS A 455 11.11 6.66 17.79
C LYS A 455 10.00 7.48 18.45
N PHE A 456 9.03 7.92 17.65
CA PHE A 456 7.83 8.63 18.07
C PHE A 456 6.60 7.79 17.74
N ASN A 457 5.60 7.76 18.63
CA ASN A 457 4.33 7.07 18.38
C ASN A 457 3.14 7.95 18.81
N GLY A 458 2.04 7.90 18.08
CA GLY A 458 0.84 8.68 18.38
C GLY A 458 0.90 10.06 17.72
N ASP A 459 0.59 11.08 18.49
CA ASP A 459 0.56 12.47 18.03
C ASP A 459 1.87 13.17 18.42
N PHE A 460 2.49 13.87 17.46
CA PHE A 460 3.76 14.57 17.66
C PHE A 460 3.96 15.71 16.68
N ILE A 461 4.74 16.70 17.10
CA ILE A 461 5.20 17.82 16.28
C ILE A 461 6.71 18.00 16.52
N ILE A 462 7.48 18.01 15.44
CA ILE A 462 8.92 18.21 15.43
C ILE A 462 9.21 19.38 14.50
N THR A 463 9.94 20.37 14.99
CA THR A 463 10.28 21.56 14.20
C THR A 463 11.76 21.90 14.36
N SER A 464 12.41 22.40 13.32
CA SER A 464 13.77 22.94 13.47
C SER A 464 13.76 24.32 14.11
N LYS A 465 14.86 24.72 14.78
CA LYS A 465 14.98 26.06 15.40
C LYS A 465 14.73 27.21 14.41
N ASN A 466 15.18 27.04 13.16
CA ASN A 466 15.01 27.98 12.06
C ASN A 466 13.68 27.79 11.29
N LYS A 467 12.79 26.88 11.72
CA LYS A 467 11.48 26.59 11.12
C LYS A 467 11.52 26.14 9.66
N THR A 468 12.66 25.68 9.17
CA THR A 468 12.83 25.11 7.81
C THR A 468 12.36 23.66 7.71
N VAL A 469 12.24 22.97 8.86
CA VAL A 469 11.77 21.59 8.96
C VAL A 469 10.54 21.52 9.85
N GLU A 470 9.50 20.84 9.37
CA GLU A 470 8.26 20.60 10.10
C GLU A 470 7.81 19.15 9.87
N ILE A 471 7.79 18.33 10.92
CA ILE A 471 7.29 16.95 10.85
C ILE A 471 6.15 16.83 11.85
N LYS A 472 4.95 16.51 11.36
CA LYS A 472 3.77 16.29 12.20
C LYS A 472 3.23 14.89 12.01
N GLY A 473 2.88 14.23 13.10
CA GLY A 473 2.19 12.95 13.11
C GLY A 473 0.87 13.05 13.85
N LYS A 474 -0.16 12.43 13.27
CA LYS A 474 -1.44 12.12 13.90
C LYS A 474 -1.67 10.61 13.86
N TYR A 475 -1.82 9.98 15.02
CA TYR A 475 -1.93 8.52 15.19
C TYR A 475 -0.88 7.75 14.38
N SER A 476 0.36 8.24 14.35
CA SER A 476 1.40 7.78 13.43
C SER A 476 2.63 7.29 14.16
N GLN A 477 3.54 6.64 13.44
CA GLN A 477 4.84 6.22 13.94
C GLN A 477 5.96 6.85 13.11
N LEU A 478 6.99 7.36 13.77
CA LEU A 478 8.16 7.94 13.11
C LEU A 478 9.44 7.39 13.74
N THR A 479 10.39 6.98 12.91
CA THR A 479 11.77 6.67 13.31
C THR A 479 12.70 7.68 12.65
N LEU A 480 13.37 8.51 13.46
CA LEU A 480 14.43 9.39 13.01
C LEU A 480 15.78 8.70 13.20
N LYS A 481 16.52 8.52 12.10
CA LYS A 481 17.86 7.94 12.14
C LYS A 481 18.90 9.02 12.37
N LYS A 482 19.61 8.88 13.48
CA LYS A 482 20.72 9.75 13.93
C LYS A 482 22.10 9.07 13.82
N GLN A 483 22.04 7.76 13.59
CA GLN A 483 23.04 6.71 13.42
C GLN A 483 23.85 6.66 12.13
#